data_AF-L0DHX0-F1
#
_entry.id   AF-L0DHX0-F1
#
_cell.length_a   1.000
_cell.length_b   1.000
_cell.length_c   1.000
_cell.angle_alpha   90.00
_cell.angle_beta   90.00
_cell.angle_gamma   90.00
#
_symmetry.space_group_name_H-M   'P 1'
#
loop_
_entity.id
_entity.type
_entity.pdbx_description
1 polymer ?
#
loop_
_entity_poly.entity_id
_entity_poly.type
_entity_poly.pdbx_seq_one_letter_code
_entity_poly.pdbx_strand_id
1 'polypeptide(L)'
;MTAITLEPIASAQSVASESFLQTSSANFSAVGDLNAGWRRIIQQLLVIQTYRDDDWDGDGADAIPVGIIDSASWLLERLQSTDYPAPSRATGTPAGTVVFEWQMAGMYQEIEFVAPGKIEWMRVDHAGQKSHGAASFIHDSKTI
;
A
#
# COMPACT_ATOMS: atom_id res chain seq x y z
N MET A 1 -17.13 -15.00 -3.15
CA MET A 1 -15.90 -14.24 -3.43
C MET A 1 -16.27 -12.77 -3.38
N THR A 2 -15.93 -12.08 -2.30
CA THR A 2 -16.13 -10.62 -2.19
C THR A 2 -14.91 -9.98 -2.83
N ALA A 3 -15.07 -9.35 -3.99
CA ALA A 3 -13.99 -8.59 -4.60
C ALA A 3 -13.64 -7.41 -3.69
N ILE A 4 -12.35 -7.21 -3.41
CA ILE A 4 -11.87 -5.96 -2.84
C ILE A 4 -12.01 -4.92 -3.95
N THR A 5 -13.09 -4.16 -3.95
CA THR A 5 -13.24 -3.02 -4.87
C THR A 5 -12.44 -1.86 -4.30
N LEU A 6 -11.21 -1.69 -4.79
CA LEU A 6 -10.48 -0.44 -4.64
C LEU A 6 -11.07 0.51 -5.69
N GLU A 7 -11.95 1.40 -5.25
CA GLU A 7 -12.54 2.41 -6.13
C GLU A 7 -11.42 3.30 -6.71
N PRO A 8 -11.33 3.44 -8.04
CA PRO A 8 -10.41 4.40 -8.65
C PRO A 8 -10.79 5.82 -8.23
N ILE A 9 -9.79 6.67 -8.07
CA ILE A 9 -10.01 8.09 -7.79
C ILE A 9 -10.69 8.69 -9.02
N ALA A 10 -11.92 9.18 -8.86
CA ALA A 10 -12.66 9.83 -9.93
C ALA A 10 -11.82 10.96 -10.55
N SER A 11 -11.72 10.93 -11.89
CA SER A 11 -10.94 11.83 -12.73
C SER A 11 -11.03 13.29 -12.30
N ALA A 12 -9.86 13.93 -12.19
CA ALA A 12 -9.73 15.38 -12.19
C ALA A 12 -10.49 15.95 -13.40
N GLN A 13 -11.56 16.68 -13.13
CA GLN A 13 -12.39 17.29 -14.17
C GLN A 13 -11.59 18.33 -14.95
N SER A 14 -11.73 18.23 -16.27
CA SER A 14 -11.32 19.20 -17.27
C SER A 14 -11.84 20.61 -16.96
N VAL A 15 -10.92 21.55 -16.76
CA VAL A 15 -11.10 22.97 -17.08
C VAL A 15 -9.89 23.43 -17.86
N ALA A 16 -10.01 23.40 -19.18
CA ALA A 16 -9.10 24.09 -20.08
C ALA A 16 -9.60 25.53 -20.27
N SER A 17 -8.75 26.51 -19.97
CA SER A 17 -8.63 27.81 -20.67
C SER A 17 -7.47 28.63 -20.06
N GLU A 18 -6.40 28.76 -20.85
CA GLU A 18 -5.41 29.85 -20.86
C GLU A 18 -4.40 30.00 -19.70
N SER A 19 -3.22 29.40 -19.88
CA SER A 19 -1.95 30.15 -20.02
C SER A 19 -0.84 29.17 -20.41
N PHE A 20 -0.51 29.24 -21.70
CA PHE A 20 0.52 28.47 -22.37
C PHE A 20 1.91 28.98 -21.91
N LEU A 21 2.83 28.06 -21.62
CA LEU A 21 4.24 28.25 -21.20
C LEU A 21 4.60 28.22 -19.70
N GLN A 22 4.00 27.35 -18.88
CA GLN A 22 4.59 26.99 -17.58
C GLN A 22 4.34 25.55 -17.08
N THR A 23 4.18 24.57 -17.98
CA THR A 23 3.79 23.19 -17.62
C THR A 23 4.84 22.10 -17.87
N SER A 24 6.09 22.45 -18.17
CA SER A 24 7.12 21.44 -18.46
C SER A 24 7.78 20.85 -17.21
N SER A 25 7.85 21.61 -16.10
CA SER A 25 8.58 21.18 -14.90
C SER A 25 7.73 20.40 -13.89
N ALA A 26 6.41 20.62 -13.85
CA ALA A 26 5.52 19.96 -12.90
C ALA A 26 5.23 18.49 -13.28
N ASN A 27 5.12 18.19 -14.57
CA ASN A 27 4.83 16.83 -15.06
C ASN A 27 6.04 15.89 -14.99
N PHE A 28 7.27 16.41 -15.11
CA PHE A 28 8.48 15.60 -14.97
C PHE A 28 8.73 15.18 -13.52
N SER A 29 8.42 16.07 -12.57
CA SER A 29 8.51 15.77 -11.14
C SER A 29 7.46 14.76 -10.69
N ALA A 30 6.21 14.86 -11.14
CA ALA A 30 5.15 13.94 -10.72
C ALA A 30 5.40 12.48 -11.15
N VAL A 31 5.90 12.25 -12.38
CA VAL A 31 6.27 10.90 -12.85
C VAL A 31 7.54 10.39 -12.14
N GLY A 32 8.50 11.28 -11.86
CA GLY A 32 9.67 10.97 -11.05
C GLY A 32 9.34 10.62 -9.59
N ASP A 33 8.32 11.28 -9.03
CA ASP A 33 7.86 11.16 -7.64
C ASP A 33 6.97 9.93 -7.44
N LEU A 34 6.10 9.59 -8.41
CA LEU A 34 5.37 8.32 -8.42
C LEU A 34 6.35 7.13 -8.37
N ASN A 35 7.40 7.18 -9.18
CA ASN A 35 8.47 6.18 -9.15
C ASN A 35 9.29 6.23 -7.84
N ALA A 36 9.38 7.37 -7.16
CA ALA A 36 10.06 7.47 -5.87
C ALA A 36 9.22 6.85 -4.73
N GLY A 37 7.91 7.10 -4.70
CA GLY A 37 6.98 6.52 -3.73
C GLY A 37 6.96 5.00 -3.79
N TRP A 38 6.75 4.42 -4.98
CA TRP A 38 6.80 2.97 -5.17
C TRP A 38 8.13 2.34 -4.75
N ARG A 39 9.26 2.94 -5.15
CA ARG A 39 10.59 2.45 -4.74
C ARG A 39 10.78 2.48 -3.23
N ARG A 40 10.31 3.53 -2.55
CA ARG A 40 10.36 3.64 -1.09
C ARG A 40 9.59 2.51 -0.43
N ILE A 41 8.38 2.22 -0.89
CA ILE A 41 7.56 1.13 -0.31
C ILE A 41 8.19 -0.23 -0.55
N ILE A 42 8.72 -0.48 -1.75
CA ILE A 42 9.46 -1.72 -2.05
C ILE A 42 10.66 -1.86 -1.10
N GLN A 43 11.44 -0.79 -0.88
CA GLN A 43 12.57 -0.80 0.05
C GLN A 43 12.13 -1.08 1.50
N GLN A 44 11.04 -0.48 1.96
CA GLN A 44 10.50 -0.77 3.29
C GLN A 44 10.11 -2.23 3.43
N LEU A 45 9.46 -2.82 2.42
CA LEU A 45 9.09 -4.22 2.45
C LEU A 45 10.32 -5.16 2.44
N LEU A 46 11.37 -4.81 1.70
CA LEU A 46 12.65 -5.53 1.73
C LEU A 46 13.33 -5.45 3.10
N VAL A 47 13.25 -4.31 3.79
CA VAL A 47 13.75 -4.19 5.17
C VAL A 47 12.94 -5.05 6.12
N ILE A 48 11.61 -5.01 6.03
CA ILE A 48 10.71 -5.85 6.84
C ILE A 48 11.02 -7.35 6.60
N GLN A 49 11.35 -7.73 5.37
CA GLN A 49 11.76 -9.08 5.03
C GLN A 49 13.02 -9.54 5.80
N THR A 50 13.83 -8.63 6.33
CA THR A 50 14.99 -9.00 7.16
C THR A 50 14.63 -9.34 8.61
N TYR A 51 13.39 -9.07 9.06
CA TYR A 51 12.90 -9.38 10.41
C TYR A 51 12.50 -10.87 10.51
N ARG A 52 13.52 -11.73 10.45
CA ARG A 52 13.35 -13.20 10.40
C ARG A 52 13.27 -13.86 11.76
N ASP A 53 13.79 -13.19 12.78
CA ASP A 53 13.86 -13.71 14.14
C ASP A 53 12.79 -13.04 15.01
N ASP A 54 12.36 -13.76 16.04
CA ASP A 54 11.53 -13.17 17.10
C ASP A 54 12.32 -12.05 17.82
N ASP A 55 11.61 -11.15 18.46
CA ASP A 55 12.18 -10.00 19.17
C ASP A 55 12.96 -9.04 18.24
N TRP A 56 12.56 -8.95 16.96
CA TRP A 56 13.22 -8.08 15.98
C TRP A 56 13.13 -6.59 16.33
N ASP A 57 12.17 -6.21 17.18
CA ASP A 57 11.99 -4.85 17.70
C ASP A 57 12.57 -4.63 19.10
N GLY A 58 13.04 -5.68 19.78
CA GLY A 58 13.54 -5.64 21.15
C GLY A 58 12.47 -5.62 22.23
N ASP A 59 11.20 -5.77 21.86
CA ASP A 59 10.03 -5.79 22.75
C ASP A 59 9.22 -7.11 22.66
N GLY A 60 9.85 -8.18 22.16
CA GLY A 60 9.28 -9.53 22.07
C GLY A 60 8.34 -9.74 20.88
N ALA A 61 8.48 -8.97 19.80
CA ALA A 61 7.66 -9.15 18.60
C ALA A 61 7.82 -10.53 17.95
N ASP A 62 6.72 -11.05 17.41
CA ASP A 62 6.75 -12.27 16.60
C ASP A 62 7.45 -12.02 15.25
N ALA A 63 8.21 -13.01 14.78
CA ALA A 63 8.76 -12.99 13.42
C ALA A 63 7.63 -12.92 12.38
N ILE A 64 7.83 -12.13 11.32
CA ILE A 64 6.83 -11.97 10.26
C ILE A 64 6.91 -13.17 9.29
N PRO A 65 5.84 -13.97 9.13
CA PRO A 65 5.83 -15.11 8.23
C PRO A 65 6.13 -14.72 6.77
N VAL A 66 6.97 -15.50 6.09
CA VAL A 66 7.32 -15.25 4.68
C VAL A 66 6.09 -15.13 3.77
N GLY A 67 5.05 -15.95 3.99
CA GLY A 67 3.83 -15.90 3.20
C GLY A 67 3.02 -14.60 3.36
N ILE A 68 3.19 -13.87 4.47
CA ILE A 68 2.62 -12.53 4.64
C ILE A 68 3.40 -11.52 3.78
N ILE A 69 4.74 -11.60 3.77
CA ILE A 69 5.59 -10.75 2.91
C ILE A 69 5.29 -11.00 1.42
N ASP A 70 5.10 -12.26 1.03
CA ASP A 70 4.76 -12.63 -0.34
C ASP A 70 3.39 -12.06 -0.74
N SER A 71 2.40 -12.15 0.16
CA SER A 71 1.09 -11.52 -0.06
C SER A 71 1.15 -10.01 -0.19
N ALA A 72 1.97 -9.36 0.64
CA ALA A 72 2.19 -7.91 0.58
C ALA A 72 2.86 -7.50 -0.73
N SER A 73 3.89 -8.24 -1.15
CA SER A 73 4.61 -8.01 -2.41
C SER A 73 3.69 -8.18 -3.61
N TRP A 74 2.91 -9.27 -3.62
CA TRP A 74 1.94 -9.54 -4.69
C TRP A 74 0.88 -8.44 -4.83
N LEU A 75 0.35 -7.92 -3.71
CA LEU A 75 -0.60 -6.81 -3.77
C LEU A 75 0.07 -5.56 -4.32
N LEU A 76 1.29 -5.25 -3.87
CA LEU A 76 2.05 -4.09 -4.31
C LEU A 76 2.29 -4.11 -5.83
N GLU A 77 2.71 -5.25 -6.39
CA GLU A 77 2.89 -5.43 -7.84
C GLU A 77 1.60 -5.16 -8.62
N ARG A 78 0.47 -5.66 -8.12
CA ARG A 78 -0.84 -5.42 -8.76
C ARG A 78 -1.24 -3.96 -8.69
N LEU A 79 -1.12 -3.33 -7.54
CA LEU A 79 -1.45 -1.91 -7.39
C LEU A 79 -0.55 -1.03 -8.26
N GLN A 80 0.73 -1.37 -8.41
CA GLN A 80 1.66 -0.65 -9.29
C GLN A 80 1.23 -0.69 -10.76
N SER A 81 0.50 -1.73 -11.18
CA SER A 81 -0.06 -1.85 -12.54
C SER A 81 -1.38 -1.10 -12.74
N THR A 82 -1.87 -0.39 -11.71
CA THR A 82 -3.11 0.39 -11.74
C THR A 82 -2.82 1.87 -11.48
N ASP A 83 -3.83 2.73 -11.64
CA ASP A 83 -3.75 4.15 -11.25
C ASP A 83 -3.87 4.37 -9.73
N TYR A 84 -3.84 3.30 -8.93
CA TYR A 84 -3.89 3.42 -7.48
C TYR A 84 -2.55 3.98 -6.95
N PRO A 85 -2.57 4.94 -6.01
CA PRO A 85 -1.33 5.51 -5.50
C PRO A 85 -0.53 4.49 -4.69
N ALA A 86 0.80 4.66 -4.68
CA ALA A 86 1.66 3.93 -3.77
C ALA A 86 1.22 4.15 -2.31
N PRO A 87 1.36 3.16 -1.42
CA PRO A 87 1.24 3.39 0.00
C PRO A 87 2.17 4.54 0.43
N SER A 88 1.75 5.31 1.43
CA SER A 88 2.60 6.30 2.11
C SER A 88 3.61 5.63 3.03
N ARG A 89 3.27 4.43 3.55
CA ARG A 89 4.11 3.65 4.46
C ARG A 89 3.80 2.15 4.37
N ALA A 90 4.85 1.35 4.52
CA ALA A 90 4.80 -0.08 4.85
C ALA A 90 5.54 -0.31 6.17
N THR A 91 4.94 -1.05 7.09
CA THR A 91 5.50 -1.31 8.44
C THR A 91 5.21 -2.75 8.86
N GLY A 92 6.16 -3.41 9.51
CA GLY A 92 5.93 -4.66 10.24
C GLY A 92 5.38 -4.37 11.63
N THR A 93 4.43 -5.16 12.12
CA THR A 93 3.85 -4.98 13.46
C THR A 93 4.41 -6.01 14.45
N PRO A 94 4.32 -5.75 15.77
CA PRO A 94 4.71 -6.73 16.78
C PRO A 94 3.93 -8.06 16.73
N ALA A 95 2.76 -8.08 16.07
CA ALA A 95 1.93 -9.26 15.90
C ALA A 95 2.35 -10.16 14.72
N GLY A 96 3.55 -9.93 14.15
CA GLY A 96 4.03 -10.67 12.99
C GLY A 96 3.27 -10.36 11.69
N THR A 97 2.62 -9.19 11.60
CA THR A 97 1.87 -8.76 10.41
C THR A 97 2.59 -7.64 9.66
N VAL A 98 2.11 -7.33 8.44
CA VAL A 98 2.52 -6.14 7.68
C VAL A 98 1.33 -5.23 7.49
N VAL A 99 1.54 -3.92 7.61
CA VAL A 99 0.52 -2.91 7.32
C VAL A 99 1.01 -2.01 6.20
N PHE A 100 0.15 -1.81 5.19
CA PHE A 100 0.26 -0.73 4.23
C PHE A 100 -0.71 0.38 4.60
N GLU A 101 -0.25 1.64 4.53
CA GLU A 101 -1.05 2.80 4.85
C GLU A 101 -1.02 3.81 3.71
N TRP A 102 -2.17 4.43 3.45
CA TRP A 102 -2.33 5.56 2.54
C TRP A 102 -2.83 6.76 3.34
N GLN A 103 -2.04 7.83 3.30
CA GLN A 103 -2.43 9.14 3.83
C GLN A 103 -2.62 10.07 2.63
N MET A 104 -3.88 10.26 2.25
CA MET A 104 -4.27 11.12 1.14
C MET A 104 -5.07 12.32 1.64
N ALA A 105 -5.23 13.33 0.78
CA ALA A 105 -6.01 14.51 1.13
C ALA A 105 -7.45 14.13 1.51
N GLY A 106 -7.77 14.22 2.80
CA GLY A 106 -9.08 13.87 3.34
C GLY A 106 -9.39 12.37 3.36
N MET A 107 -8.39 11.50 3.30
CA MET A 107 -8.64 10.05 3.43
C MET A 107 -7.45 9.34 4.06
N TYR A 108 -7.75 8.46 5.01
CA TYR A 108 -6.82 7.48 5.55
C TYR A 108 -7.31 6.09 5.15
N GLN A 109 -6.40 5.24 4.68
CA GLN A 109 -6.69 3.83 4.45
C GLN A 109 -5.53 2.98 4.93
N GLU A 110 -5.82 1.85 5.53
CA GLU A 110 -4.84 0.84 5.89
C GLU A 110 -5.29 -0.54 5.40
N ILE A 111 -4.31 -1.38 5.10
CA ILE A 111 -4.46 -2.79 4.81
C ILE A 111 -3.44 -3.53 5.67
N GLU A 112 -3.91 -4.41 6.53
CA GLU A 112 -3.09 -5.30 7.34
C GLU A 112 -3.13 -6.72 6.79
N PHE A 113 -1.97 -7.32 6.57
CA PHE A 113 -1.81 -8.70 6.14
C PHE A 113 -1.72 -9.60 7.37
N VAL A 114 -2.86 -10.19 7.75
CA VAL A 114 -3.01 -10.98 8.98
C VAL A 114 -2.71 -12.47 8.80
N ALA A 115 -2.66 -12.95 7.56
CA ALA A 115 -2.21 -14.31 7.20
C ALA A 115 -1.84 -14.35 5.71
N PRO A 116 -1.13 -15.38 5.23
CA PRO A 116 -0.92 -15.58 3.79
C PRO A 116 -2.27 -15.60 3.04
N GLY A 117 -2.42 -14.68 2.09
CA GLY A 117 -3.64 -14.52 1.29
C GLY A 117 -4.82 -13.93 2.05
N LYS A 118 -4.65 -13.38 3.26
CA LYS A 118 -5.72 -12.74 4.04
C LYS A 118 -5.32 -11.34 4.47
N ILE A 119 -6.24 -10.41 4.30
CA ILE A 119 -6.10 -9.03 4.77
C ILE A 119 -7.28 -8.60 5.62
N GLU A 120 -7.02 -7.64 6.49
CA GLU A 120 -7.99 -6.76 7.12
C GLU A 120 -7.73 -5.34 6.64
N TRP A 121 -8.76 -4.52 6.55
CA TRP A 121 -8.63 -3.15 6.06
C TRP A 121 -9.51 -2.21 6.86
N MET A 122 -9.06 -0.97 7.00
CA MET A 122 -9.83 0.14 7.53
C MET A 122 -9.65 1.36 6.63
N ARG A 123 -10.71 2.13 6.48
CA ARG A 123 -10.73 3.40 5.76
C ARG A 123 -11.46 4.43 6.61
N VAL A 124 -10.93 5.64 6.61
CA VAL A 124 -11.54 6.83 7.19
C VAL A 124 -11.61 7.89 6.10
N ASP A 125 -12.81 8.36 5.80
CA ASP A 125 -13.00 9.43 4.80
C ASP A 125 -12.86 10.84 5.39
N HIS A 126 -13.09 11.85 4.57
CA HIS A 126 -12.92 13.26 4.92
C HIS A 126 -13.95 13.75 5.96
N ALA A 127 -15.08 13.06 6.08
CA ALA A 127 -16.09 13.31 7.10
C ALA A 127 -15.74 12.61 8.43
N GLY A 128 -14.64 11.84 8.46
CA GLY A 128 -14.26 11.01 9.59
C GLY A 128 -15.06 9.70 9.68
N GLN A 129 -15.85 9.37 8.66
CA GLN A 129 -16.62 8.13 8.67
C GLN A 129 -15.68 6.95 8.45
N LYS A 130 -15.81 5.96 9.34
CA LYS A 130 -14.99 4.75 9.31
C LYS A 130 -15.72 3.62 8.59
N SER A 131 -15.01 2.90 7.75
CA SER A 131 -15.41 1.60 7.22
C SER A 131 -14.25 0.62 7.37
N HIS A 132 -14.55 -0.65 7.60
CA HIS A 132 -13.54 -1.69 7.76
C HIS A 132 -14.08 -3.03 7.31
N GLY A 133 -13.19 -3.99 7.07
CA GLY A 133 -13.57 -5.33 6.66
C GLY A 133 -12.37 -6.26 6.55
N ALA A 134 -12.63 -7.45 6.04
CA ALA A 134 -11.61 -8.46 5.76
C ALA A 134 -11.83 -9.06 4.39
N ALA A 135 -10.75 -9.53 3.78
CA ALA A 135 -10.80 -10.22 2.51
C ALA A 135 -9.75 -11.34 2.46
N SER A 136 -10.02 -12.31 1.59
CA SER A 136 -9.09 -13.39 1.28
C SER A 136 -8.91 -13.50 -0.21
N PHE A 137 -7.68 -13.77 -0.63
CA PHE A 137 -7.29 -13.94 -2.01
C PHE A 137 -6.30 -15.10 -2.12
N ILE A 138 -6.37 -15.80 -3.24
CA ILE A 138 -5.40 -16.83 -3.58
C ILE A 138 -4.41 -16.17 -4.52
N HIS A 139 -3.13 -16.26 -4.17
CA HIS A 139 -2.04 -15.95 -5.07
C HIS A 139 -1.08 -17.13 -5.06
N ASP A 140 -0.62 -17.52 -6.26
CA ASP A 140 0.41 -18.54 -6.37
C ASP A 140 1.71 -17.94 -5.85
N SER A 141 2.10 -18.32 -4.64
CA SER A 141 3.43 -18.04 -4.13
C SER A 141 4.43 -18.74 -5.06
N LYS A 142 5.03 -18.01 -6.01
CA LYS A 142 6.19 -18.50 -6.72
C LYS A 142 7.28 -18.68 -5.66
N THR A 143 7.62 -19.93 -5.36
CA THR A 143 8.86 -20.28 -4.69
C THR A 143 9.99 -19.67 -5.52
N ILE A 144 10.60 -18.60 -5.02
CA ILE A 144 11.86 -18.05 -5.56
C ILE A 144 12.99 -18.96 -5.09
#